data_AF-A0A5C6LJ83-F1
#
_entry.id   AF-A0A5C6LJ83-F1
#
_cell.length_a   1.000
_cell.length_b   1.000
_cell.length_c   1.000
_cell.angle_alpha   90.00
_cell.angle_beta   90.00
_cell.angle_gamma   90.00
#
_symmetry.space_group_name_H-M   'P 1'
#
loop_
_entity.id
_entity.type
_entity.pdbx_description
1 polymer ?
#
loop_
_entity_poly.entity_id
_entity_poly.type
_entity_poly.pdbx_seq_one_letter_code
_entity_poly.pdbx_strand_id
1 'polypeptide(L)'
;MLFVNDQLRSPSPDAWVGADMTDVHSYPLPRNPEHQAGKAMVLGEFGGIGVPVEGHLWNDLVAGWGYDGVVTPLMMQKQYTAMVDSLKVLEELGLSASIYTQPFDVESEQNGIMTYDRSIIKLPVAVIRNIHQKLWPTTANYVVATKGFSAVVADTINKSYAVVLEEFNKGRKDSAFLRKVALMAQKIAICKLQQERRMNI
;
A
#
# COMPACT_ATOMS: atom_id res chain seq x y z
N MET A 1 -10.87 15.35 -9.30
CA MET A 1 -10.13 15.01 -10.56
C MET A 1 -9.25 13.79 -10.34
N LEU A 2 -8.87 13.03 -11.37
CA LEU A 2 -8.03 11.82 -11.23
C LEU A 2 -6.71 11.94 -12.00
N PHE A 3 -5.58 11.74 -11.31
CA PHE A 3 -4.25 11.60 -11.89
C PHE A 3 -3.67 10.21 -11.61
N VAL A 4 -3.06 9.61 -12.62
CA VAL A 4 -2.31 8.35 -12.49
C VAL A 4 -0.99 8.51 -13.25
N ASN A 5 0.13 8.37 -12.55
CA ASN A 5 1.49 8.59 -13.07
C ASN A 5 1.64 9.98 -13.69
N ASP A 6 1.20 11.01 -12.95
CA ASP A 6 1.18 12.43 -13.33
C ASP A 6 0.35 12.78 -14.57
N GLN A 7 -0.39 11.83 -15.14
CA GLN A 7 -1.29 12.06 -16.27
C GLN A 7 -2.73 12.25 -15.78
N LEU A 8 -3.39 13.32 -16.25
CA LEU A 8 -4.82 13.54 -16.00
C LEU A 8 -5.64 12.46 -16.73
N ARG A 9 -6.38 11.65 -15.99
CA ARG A 9 -7.21 10.54 -16.52
C ARG A 9 -8.69 10.87 -16.58
N SER A 10 -9.16 11.74 -15.69
CA SER A 10 -10.57 12.14 -15.63
C SER A 10 -10.65 13.67 -15.45
N PRO A 11 -10.69 14.42 -16.56
CA PRO A 11 -10.94 15.86 -16.52
C PRO A 11 -12.40 16.13 -16.13
N SER A 12 -12.64 17.24 -15.44
CA SER A 12 -13.98 17.70 -15.08
C SER A 12 -14.01 19.22 -15.24
N PRO A 13 -14.61 19.75 -16.33
CA PRO A 13 -14.57 21.18 -16.65
C PRO A 13 -15.21 22.08 -15.59
N ASP A 14 -16.26 21.60 -14.92
CA ASP A 14 -17.00 22.33 -13.89
C ASP A 14 -16.75 21.75 -12.49
N ALA A 15 -15.53 21.24 -12.26
CA ALA A 15 -15.17 20.64 -10.98
C ALA A 15 -15.39 21.64 -9.83
N TRP A 16 -16.03 21.15 -8.76
CA TRP A 16 -16.20 21.86 -7.47
C TRP A 16 -17.01 23.17 -7.53
N VAL A 17 -17.77 23.41 -8.60
CA VAL A 17 -18.80 24.47 -8.62
C VAL A 17 -19.81 24.17 -7.52
N GLY A 18 -20.03 25.13 -6.63
CA GLY A 18 -20.91 24.97 -5.46
C GLY A 18 -20.35 24.11 -4.31
N ALA A 19 -19.10 23.65 -4.37
CA ALA A 19 -18.47 22.90 -3.28
C ALA A 19 -17.63 23.80 -2.35
N ASP A 20 -17.43 23.37 -1.11
CA ASP A 20 -16.57 24.08 -0.15
C ASP A 20 -15.08 23.69 -0.27
N MET A 21 -14.76 22.71 -1.11
CA MET A 21 -13.41 22.17 -1.26
C MET A 21 -13.10 21.83 -2.72
N THR A 22 -11.82 21.96 -3.08
CA THR A 22 -11.26 21.31 -4.27
C THR A 22 -10.67 19.97 -3.88
N ASP A 23 -10.84 18.97 -4.74
CA ASP A 23 -10.50 17.58 -4.46
C ASP A 23 -9.80 16.89 -5.65
N VAL A 24 -8.66 16.27 -5.37
CA VAL A 24 -7.91 15.47 -6.34
C VAL A 24 -7.59 14.08 -5.80
N HIS A 25 -7.74 13.08 -6.66
CA HIS A 25 -7.22 11.74 -6.48
C HIS A 25 -5.94 11.62 -7.32
N SER A 26 -4.81 11.26 -6.72
CA SER A 26 -3.51 11.28 -7.37
C SER A 26 -2.68 10.07 -6.98
N TYR A 27 -2.38 9.20 -7.94
CA TYR A 27 -1.67 7.95 -7.70
C TYR A 27 -0.36 7.84 -8.51
N PRO A 28 0.69 7.24 -7.91
CA PRO A 28 0.79 6.94 -6.50
C PRO A 28 1.15 8.19 -5.66
N LEU A 29 1.71 9.21 -6.31
CA LEU A 29 2.30 10.37 -5.63
C LEU A 29 1.25 11.41 -5.23
N PRO A 30 1.38 11.98 -4.02
CA PRO A 30 0.49 13.03 -3.55
C PRO A 30 0.69 14.34 -4.32
N ARG A 31 -0.38 15.14 -4.44
CA ARG A 31 -0.34 16.47 -5.06
C ARG A 31 -1.40 17.39 -4.44
N ASN A 32 -1.24 18.69 -4.62
CA ASN A 32 -2.33 19.62 -4.36
C ASN A 32 -3.36 19.59 -5.50
N PRO A 33 -4.66 19.74 -5.18
CA PRO A 33 -5.66 20.09 -6.17
C PRO A 33 -5.43 21.52 -6.66
N GLU A 34 -6.23 21.95 -7.63
CA GLU A 34 -6.23 23.35 -8.04
C GLU A 34 -6.67 24.24 -6.88
N HIS A 35 -5.92 25.34 -6.67
CA HIS A 35 -6.28 26.33 -5.67
C HIS A 35 -7.43 27.21 -6.20
N GLN A 36 -8.54 27.23 -5.47
CA GLN A 36 -9.65 28.13 -5.72
C GLN A 36 -9.96 28.93 -4.45
N ALA A 37 -10.06 30.26 -4.59
CA ALA A 37 -10.25 31.16 -3.45
C ALA A 37 -11.48 30.77 -2.62
N GLY A 38 -11.31 30.68 -1.31
CA GLY A 38 -12.38 30.33 -0.37
C GLY A 38 -12.71 28.84 -0.26
N LYS A 39 -11.97 27.95 -0.96
CA LYS A 39 -12.17 26.50 -0.88
C LYS A 39 -10.99 25.82 -0.18
N ALA A 40 -11.28 24.82 0.64
CA ALA A 40 -10.24 23.95 1.20
C ALA A 40 -9.62 23.07 0.10
N MET A 41 -8.32 22.82 0.16
CA MET A 41 -7.63 21.94 -0.80
C MET A 41 -7.48 20.53 -0.23
N VAL A 42 -8.10 19.55 -0.86
CA VAL A 42 -8.13 18.16 -0.40
C VAL A 42 -7.47 17.24 -1.42
N LEU A 43 -6.58 16.38 -0.93
CA LEU A 43 -6.06 15.21 -1.64
C LEU A 43 -6.92 14.01 -1.23
N GLY A 44 -8.02 13.81 -1.94
CA GLY A 44 -9.05 12.81 -1.62
C GLY A 44 -8.57 11.38 -1.70
N GLU A 45 -7.57 11.08 -2.53
CA GLU A 45 -6.87 9.79 -2.51
C GLU A 45 -5.42 9.94 -2.99
N PHE A 46 -4.49 9.26 -2.33
CA PHE A 46 -3.13 9.05 -2.81
C PHE A 46 -2.56 7.72 -2.32
N GLY A 47 -1.43 7.31 -2.89
CA GLY A 47 -0.73 6.09 -2.51
C GLY A 47 -1.10 4.92 -3.40
N GLY A 48 -1.69 3.86 -2.83
CA GLY A 48 -1.96 2.65 -3.59
C GLY A 48 -0.71 1.79 -3.83
N ILE A 49 0.17 1.67 -2.83
CA ILE A 49 1.37 0.83 -2.87
C ILE A 49 0.97 -0.65 -2.78
N GLY A 50 1.18 -1.43 -3.85
CA GLY A 50 0.83 -2.85 -3.87
C GLY A 50 1.77 -3.70 -3.03
N VAL A 51 1.26 -4.48 -2.09
CA VAL A 51 2.05 -5.40 -1.25
C VAL A 51 1.32 -6.74 -1.13
N PRO A 52 1.64 -7.74 -1.97
CA PRO A 52 1.06 -9.07 -1.84
C PRO A 52 1.52 -9.76 -0.56
N VAL A 53 0.58 -10.37 0.17
CA VAL A 53 0.88 -11.23 1.33
C VAL A 53 0.34 -12.63 1.06
N GLU A 54 1.25 -13.60 0.92
CA GLU A 54 0.91 -14.97 0.54
C GLU A 54 0.01 -15.64 1.59
N GLY A 55 -1.04 -16.32 1.12
CA GLY A 55 -2.07 -16.92 1.99
C GLY A 55 -3.16 -15.94 2.46
N HIS A 56 -3.04 -14.64 2.15
CA HIS A 56 -3.99 -13.60 2.53
C HIS A 56 -4.49 -12.79 1.32
N LEU A 57 -4.45 -13.40 0.14
CA LEU A 57 -4.89 -12.83 -1.13
C LEU A 57 -6.34 -13.27 -1.41
N TRP A 58 -7.11 -12.45 -2.12
CA TRP A 58 -8.41 -12.85 -2.68
C TRP A 58 -8.27 -14.04 -3.63
N ASN A 59 -7.33 -13.93 -4.57
CA ASN A 59 -7.03 -14.95 -5.55
C ASN A 59 -5.51 -15.03 -5.71
N ASP A 60 -4.94 -16.15 -5.28
CA ASP A 60 -3.50 -16.41 -5.33
C ASP A 60 -3.02 -17.06 -6.63
N LEU A 61 -3.95 -17.37 -7.54
CA LEU A 61 -3.66 -17.85 -8.89
C LEU A 61 -3.45 -16.70 -9.89
N VAL A 62 -3.87 -15.49 -9.53
CA VAL A 62 -3.74 -14.29 -10.37
C VAL A 62 -2.82 -13.29 -9.68
N ALA A 63 -1.93 -12.65 -10.44
CA ALA A 63 -1.12 -11.56 -9.93
C ALA A 63 -2.02 -10.37 -9.59
N GLY A 64 -1.97 -9.90 -8.35
CA GLY A 64 -2.59 -8.63 -8.00
C GLY A 64 -1.73 -7.45 -8.38
N TRP A 65 -2.24 -6.25 -8.10
CA TRP A 65 -1.63 -5.00 -8.52
C TRP A 65 -1.76 -3.91 -7.47
N GLY A 66 -0.97 -2.85 -7.67
CA GLY A 66 -1.05 -1.56 -6.98
C GLY A 66 -0.61 -0.45 -7.95
N TYR A 67 -0.89 0.80 -7.63
CA TYR A 67 -0.62 1.94 -8.52
C TYR A 67 0.88 2.20 -8.73
N ASP A 68 1.73 1.82 -7.76
CA ASP A 68 3.19 1.83 -7.90
C ASP A 68 3.79 0.44 -8.18
N GLY A 69 2.97 -0.47 -8.73
CA GLY A 69 3.32 -1.88 -8.85
C GLY A 69 3.28 -2.61 -7.50
N VAL A 70 3.94 -3.78 -7.46
CA VAL A 70 4.03 -4.62 -6.26
C VAL A 70 5.42 -4.58 -5.65
N VAL A 71 5.48 -4.37 -4.33
CA VAL A 71 6.72 -4.21 -3.57
C VAL A 71 6.70 -5.04 -2.29
N THR A 72 7.84 -5.08 -1.58
CA THR A 72 7.95 -5.72 -0.27
C THR A 72 7.43 -4.79 0.84
N PRO A 73 7.03 -5.30 2.02
CA PRO A 73 6.62 -4.45 3.13
C PRO A 73 7.70 -3.44 3.57
N LEU A 74 8.97 -3.83 3.54
CA LEU A 74 10.09 -2.91 3.78
C LEU A 74 10.14 -1.76 2.76
N MET A 75 9.87 -2.05 1.48
CA MET A 75 9.82 -1.01 0.45
C MET A 75 8.58 -0.13 0.61
N MET A 76 7.43 -0.71 1.00
CA MET A 76 6.22 0.03 1.33
C MET A 76 6.50 1.06 2.43
N GLN A 77 7.23 0.69 3.49
CA GLN A 77 7.61 1.64 4.53
C GLN A 77 8.38 2.83 3.96
N LYS A 78 9.36 2.60 3.08
CA LYS A 78 10.16 3.67 2.47
C LYS A 78 9.31 4.59 1.60
N GLN A 79 8.50 4.01 0.71
CA GLN A 79 7.62 4.76 -0.19
C GLN A 79 6.57 5.56 0.59
N TYR A 80 5.91 4.92 1.57
CA TYR A 80 4.93 5.58 2.43
C TYR A 80 5.55 6.74 3.21
N THR A 81 6.78 6.57 3.74
CA THR A 81 7.51 7.65 4.41
C THR A 81 7.74 8.84 3.47
N ALA A 82 8.19 8.58 2.25
CA ALA A 82 8.43 9.63 1.26
C ALA A 82 7.13 10.36 0.88
N MET A 83 6.01 9.64 0.74
CA MET A 83 4.70 10.27 0.47
C MET A 83 4.27 11.18 1.62
N VAL A 84 4.44 10.76 2.88
CA VAL A 84 4.13 11.61 4.04
C VAL A 84 5.05 12.83 4.13
N ASP A 85 6.33 12.68 3.75
CA ASP A 85 7.25 13.82 3.66
C ASP A 85 6.79 14.82 2.59
N SER A 86 6.29 14.36 1.45
CA SER A 86 5.67 15.22 0.44
C SER A 86 4.41 15.91 0.97
N LEU A 87 3.57 15.25 1.78
CA LEU A 87 2.40 15.89 2.39
C LEU A 87 2.78 17.10 3.24
N LYS A 88 3.92 17.06 3.95
CA LYS A 88 4.38 18.19 4.76
C LYS A 88 4.68 19.42 3.89
N VAL A 89 5.31 19.21 2.74
CA VAL A 89 5.58 20.28 1.76
C VAL A 89 4.27 20.79 1.15
N LEU A 90 3.34 19.89 0.83
CA LEU A 90 2.05 20.25 0.25
C LEU A 90 1.15 21.04 1.22
N GLU A 91 1.22 20.73 2.52
CA GLU A 91 0.58 21.50 3.61
C GLU A 91 1.07 22.95 3.62
N GLU A 92 2.38 23.19 3.52
CA GLU A 92 2.95 24.54 3.42
C GLU A 92 2.46 25.30 2.18
N LEU A 93 2.06 24.56 1.13
CA LEU A 93 1.45 25.09 -0.10
C LEU A 93 -0.09 25.15 -0.04
N GLY A 94 -0.70 24.93 1.13
CA GLY A 94 -2.13 25.12 1.40
C GLY A 94 -2.97 23.85 1.42
N LEU A 95 -2.37 22.65 1.34
CA LEU A 95 -3.12 21.40 1.49
C LEU A 95 -3.83 21.37 2.85
N SER A 96 -5.14 21.15 2.83
CA SER A 96 -6.00 21.15 4.03
C SER A 96 -6.26 19.73 4.56
N ALA A 97 -6.30 18.72 3.68
CA ALA A 97 -6.50 17.33 4.08
C ALA A 97 -5.94 16.35 3.04
N SER A 98 -5.65 15.12 3.47
CA SER A 98 -5.19 14.03 2.61
C SER A 98 -5.70 12.68 3.09
N ILE A 99 -6.04 11.78 2.17
CA ILE A 99 -6.48 10.41 2.49
C ILE A 99 -5.58 9.41 1.76
N TYR A 100 -4.90 8.55 2.52
CA TYR A 100 -4.18 7.42 1.94
C TYR A 100 -5.16 6.30 1.59
N THR A 101 -5.11 5.85 0.36
CA THR A 101 -5.91 4.73 -0.13
C THR A 101 -5.07 3.44 -0.10
N GLN A 102 -5.55 2.31 0.40
CA GLN A 102 -6.85 2.03 1.02
C GLN A 102 -6.67 1.29 2.35
N PRO A 103 -7.69 1.20 3.22
CA PRO A 103 -7.55 0.49 4.49
C PRO A 103 -7.27 -1.02 4.34
N PHE A 104 -7.81 -1.68 3.31
CA PHE A 104 -7.71 -3.13 3.09
C PHE A 104 -7.62 -3.46 1.61
N ASP A 105 -7.05 -4.62 1.27
CA ASP A 105 -7.06 -5.12 -0.10
C ASP A 105 -8.49 -5.40 -0.58
N VAL A 106 -8.72 -5.14 -1.87
CA VAL A 106 -9.99 -5.41 -2.54
C VAL A 106 -9.72 -6.23 -3.80
N GLU A 107 -10.16 -7.48 -3.78
CA GLU A 107 -9.99 -8.43 -4.88
C GLU A 107 -8.52 -8.52 -5.36
N SER A 108 -8.23 -8.10 -6.59
CA SER A 108 -6.88 -8.09 -7.15
C SER A 108 -6.09 -6.82 -6.82
N GLU A 109 -6.71 -5.80 -6.25
CA GLU A 109 -6.06 -4.57 -5.80
C GLU A 109 -5.47 -4.79 -4.40
N GLN A 110 -4.15 -4.94 -4.37
CA GLN A 110 -3.39 -5.41 -3.20
C GLN A 110 -2.65 -4.28 -2.49
N ASN A 111 -3.20 -3.07 -2.51
CA ASN A 111 -2.60 -1.86 -1.96
C ASN A 111 -3.21 -1.39 -0.63
N GLY A 112 -3.95 -2.27 0.04
CA GLY A 112 -4.44 -2.03 1.38
C GLY A 112 -3.33 -1.97 2.43
N ILE A 113 -3.51 -1.15 3.47
CA ILE A 113 -2.69 -1.22 4.68
C ILE A 113 -2.86 -2.58 5.37
N MET A 114 -4.02 -3.21 5.22
CA MET A 114 -4.32 -4.55 5.69
C MET A 114 -4.58 -5.51 4.52
N THR A 115 -4.36 -6.80 4.75
CA THR A 115 -4.69 -7.85 3.78
C THR A 115 -6.18 -7.97 3.52
N TYR A 116 -6.55 -8.72 2.47
CA TYR A 116 -7.92 -8.93 2.03
C TYR A 116 -8.84 -9.44 3.15
N ASP A 117 -8.34 -10.39 3.94
CA ASP A 117 -9.02 -10.99 5.09
C ASP A 117 -8.91 -10.15 6.39
N ARG A 118 -8.26 -8.99 6.35
CA ARG A 118 -8.00 -8.08 7.48
C ARG A 118 -7.22 -8.73 8.63
N SER A 119 -6.50 -9.80 8.38
CA SER A 119 -5.74 -10.49 9.43
C SER A 119 -4.33 -9.93 9.62
N ILE A 120 -3.71 -9.42 8.54
CA ILE A 120 -2.31 -8.96 8.55
C ILE A 120 -2.24 -7.47 8.24
N ILE A 121 -1.51 -6.74 9.07
CA ILE A 121 -1.13 -5.36 8.79
C ILE A 121 0.19 -5.34 8.00
N LYS A 122 0.20 -4.69 6.84
CA LYS A 122 1.35 -4.64 5.94
C LYS A 122 2.40 -3.61 6.36
N LEU A 123 1.97 -2.54 7.02
CA LEU A 123 2.83 -1.52 7.60
C LEU A 123 2.54 -1.36 9.10
N PRO A 124 3.46 -1.71 10.02
CA PRO A 124 3.17 -1.71 11.45
C PRO A 124 2.62 -0.37 11.97
N VAL A 125 1.61 -0.42 12.84
CA VAL A 125 0.93 0.80 13.34
C VAL A 125 1.89 1.75 14.07
N ALA A 126 2.86 1.21 14.82
CA ALA A 126 3.90 2.02 15.46
C ALA A 126 4.78 2.77 14.44
N VAL A 127 5.07 2.14 13.30
CA VAL A 127 5.82 2.76 12.20
C VAL A 127 4.98 3.85 11.54
N ILE A 128 3.71 3.58 11.23
CA ILE A 128 2.78 4.60 10.71
C ILE A 128 2.74 5.79 11.66
N ARG A 129 2.59 5.55 12.97
CA ARG A 129 2.55 6.61 13.97
C ARG A 129 3.83 7.44 13.96
N ASN A 130 5.00 6.80 13.95
CA ASN A 130 6.29 7.49 13.92
C ASN A 130 6.45 8.36 12.66
N ILE A 131 6.05 7.86 11.49
CA ILE A 131 6.08 8.63 10.24
C ILE A 131 5.17 9.87 10.34
N HIS A 132 3.96 9.70 10.89
CA HIS A 132 2.97 10.78 11.04
C HIS A 132 3.30 11.82 12.12
N GLN A 133 4.30 11.60 12.98
CA GLN A 133 4.74 12.61 13.96
C GLN A 133 5.23 13.91 13.30
N LYS A 134 5.60 13.86 12.01
CA LYS A 134 6.00 15.02 11.22
C LYS A 134 4.83 15.95 10.89
N LEU A 135 3.62 15.39 10.78
CA LEU A 135 2.39 16.12 10.47
C LEU A 135 1.62 16.49 11.76
N TRP A 136 1.54 15.55 12.70
CA TRP A 136 0.69 15.69 13.88
C TRP A 136 1.43 15.38 15.18
N PRO A 137 1.30 16.22 16.22
CA PRO A 137 1.84 15.88 17.53
C PRO A 137 1.16 14.64 18.12
N THR A 138 1.80 14.04 19.12
CA THR A 138 1.21 12.91 19.85
C THR A 138 0.13 13.37 20.81
N THR A 139 -1.06 12.80 20.66
CA THR A 139 -2.17 13.07 21.56
C THR A 139 -1.85 12.49 22.94
N ALA A 140 -2.24 13.23 24.00
CA ALA A 140 -1.93 12.85 25.37
C ALA A 140 -2.49 11.46 25.76
N ASN A 141 -3.58 11.03 25.12
CA ASN A 141 -4.22 9.74 25.39
C ASN A 141 -3.68 8.57 24.55
N TYR A 142 -2.69 8.77 23.67
CA TYR A 142 -2.21 7.72 22.75
C TYR A 142 -1.86 6.41 23.46
N VAL A 143 -1.09 6.49 24.56
CA VAL A 143 -0.66 5.31 25.33
C VAL A 143 -1.86 4.55 25.92
N VAL A 144 -2.87 5.28 26.40
CA VAL A 144 -4.08 4.67 26.95
C VAL A 144 -4.94 4.06 25.85
N ALA A 145 -5.12 4.78 24.74
CA ALA A 145 -5.95 4.36 23.61
C ALA A 145 -5.38 3.13 22.86
N THR A 146 -4.07 2.94 22.90
CA THR A 146 -3.37 1.84 22.22
C THR A 146 -2.95 0.71 23.15
N LYS A 147 -3.27 0.82 24.46
CA LYS A 147 -2.91 -0.20 25.44
C LYS A 147 -3.55 -1.54 25.06
N GLY A 148 -2.72 -2.57 24.89
CA GLY A 148 -3.18 -3.92 24.54
C GLY A 148 -3.49 -4.12 23.06
N PHE A 149 -3.29 -3.10 22.21
CA PHE A 149 -3.38 -3.30 20.77
C PHE A 149 -2.23 -4.17 20.28
N SER A 150 -2.56 -5.24 19.56
CA SER A 150 -1.60 -6.11 18.89
C SER A 150 -2.14 -6.51 17.53
N ALA A 151 -1.26 -6.62 16.55
CA ALA A 151 -1.60 -7.09 15.22
C ALA A 151 -0.46 -7.94 14.67
N VAL A 152 -0.80 -8.89 13.80
CA VAL A 152 0.20 -9.64 13.05
C VAL A 152 0.67 -8.77 11.89
N VAL A 153 1.99 -8.66 11.69
CA VAL A 153 2.59 -7.78 10.68
C VAL A 153 3.26 -8.57 9.56
N ALA A 154 3.14 -8.13 8.31
CA ALA A 154 3.58 -8.88 7.14
C ALA A 154 5.06 -9.32 7.17
N ASP A 155 5.95 -8.50 7.75
CA ASP A 155 7.37 -8.81 7.91
C ASP A 155 7.65 -10.06 8.75
N THR A 156 6.70 -10.48 9.59
CA THR A 156 6.85 -11.66 10.46
C THR A 156 6.39 -12.96 9.80
N ILE A 157 5.79 -12.91 8.61
CA ILE A 157 5.03 -14.03 8.03
C ILE A 157 5.64 -14.54 6.73
N ASN A 158 6.22 -13.64 5.93
CA ASN A 158 6.75 -13.97 4.62
C ASN A 158 8.08 -14.72 4.72
N LYS A 159 8.00 -16.06 4.79
CA LYS A 159 9.15 -16.95 4.63
C LYS A 159 9.59 -16.98 3.17
N SER A 160 10.90 -16.95 2.94
CA SER A 160 11.46 -17.16 1.60
C SER A 160 11.17 -18.58 1.10
N TYR A 161 11.16 -18.78 -0.21
CA TYR A 161 10.98 -20.12 -0.78
C TYR A 161 12.03 -21.12 -0.28
N ALA A 162 13.26 -20.69 -0.04
CA ALA A 162 14.32 -21.53 0.52
C ALA A 162 13.95 -22.07 1.91
N VAL A 163 13.43 -21.20 2.79
CA VAL A 163 12.97 -21.61 4.13
C VAL A 163 11.79 -22.57 4.03
N VAL A 164 10.83 -22.29 3.14
CA VAL A 164 9.67 -23.16 2.93
C VAL A 164 10.08 -24.52 2.35
N LEU A 165 11.05 -24.56 1.44
CA LEU A 165 11.58 -25.80 0.87
C LEU A 165 12.32 -26.65 1.90
N GLU A 166 13.01 -26.02 2.86
CA GLU A 166 13.65 -26.73 3.96
C GLU A 166 12.63 -27.43 4.86
N GLU A 167 11.50 -26.78 5.18
CA GLU A 167 10.40 -27.41 5.93
C GLU A 167 9.80 -28.61 5.19
N PHE A 168 9.67 -28.52 3.86
CA PHE A 168 9.23 -29.62 3.02
C PHE A 168 10.20 -30.80 3.08
N ASN A 169 11.50 -30.53 2.93
CA ASN A 169 12.55 -31.54 3.02
C ASN A 169 12.64 -32.18 4.43
N LYS A 170 12.27 -31.44 5.48
CA LYS A 170 12.13 -31.95 6.86
C LYS A 170 10.85 -32.76 7.10
N GLY A 171 10.01 -32.95 6.08
CA GLY A 171 8.87 -33.86 6.12
C GLY A 171 7.52 -33.20 6.33
N ARG A 172 7.43 -31.86 6.40
CA ARG A 172 6.13 -31.17 6.44
C ARG A 172 5.40 -31.34 5.10
N LYS A 173 4.21 -31.93 5.13
CA LYS A 173 3.45 -32.31 3.92
C LYS A 173 1.93 -32.11 4.06
N ASP A 174 1.49 -31.25 4.96
CA ASP A 174 0.06 -30.91 5.04
C ASP A 174 -0.41 -30.23 3.73
N SER A 175 -1.68 -30.42 3.37
CA SER A 175 -2.20 -30.02 2.04
C SER A 175 -2.07 -28.53 1.76
N ALA A 176 -2.35 -27.68 2.76
CA ALA A 176 -2.19 -26.23 2.67
C ALA A 176 -0.71 -25.86 2.42
N PHE A 177 0.21 -26.48 3.16
CA PHE A 177 1.63 -26.29 2.97
C PHE A 177 2.13 -26.75 1.59
N LEU A 178 1.72 -27.92 1.11
CA LEU A 178 2.12 -28.41 -0.22
C LEU A 178 1.63 -27.49 -1.35
N ARG A 179 0.39 -26.99 -1.24
CA ARG A 179 -0.14 -26.00 -2.18
C ARG A 179 0.70 -24.71 -2.17
N LYS A 180 1.08 -24.22 -0.98
CA LYS A 180 1.96 -23.05 -0.82
C LYS A 180 3.32 -23.28 -1.49
N VAL A 181 3.97 -24.41 -1.25
CA VAL A 181 5.26 -24.77 -1.87
C VAL A 181 5.15 -24.74 -3.40
N ALA A 182 4.08 -25.35 -3.96
CA ALA A 182 3.86 -25.40 -5.39
C ALA A 182 3.67 -24.01 -6.03
N LEU A 183 2.84 -23.17 -5.41
CA LEU A 183 2.60 -21.80 -5.89
C LEU A 183 3.87 -20.94 -5.84
N MET A 184 4.65 -21.05 -4.76
CA MET A 184 5.92 -20.32 -4.64
C MET A 184 6.94 -20.79 -5.69
N ALA A 185 7.03 -22.10 -5.95
CA ALA A 185 7.89 -22.65 -7.00
C ALA A 185 7.50 -22.15 -8.40
N GLN A 186 6.19 -22.13 -8.70
CA GLN A 186 5.67 -21.63 -9.98
C GLN A 186 5.99 -20.15 -10.19
N LYS A 187 5.79 -19.31 -9.17
CA LYS A 187 6.12 -17.87 -9.23
C LYS A 187 7.61 -17.64 -9.51
N ILE A 188 8.51 -18.41 -8.88
CA ILE A 188 9.95 -18.31 -9.13
C ILE A 188 10.29 -18.74 -10.56
N ALA A 189 9.70 -19.82 -11.06
CA ALA A 189 9.92 -20.28 -12.43
C ALA A 189 9.49 -19.22 -13.46
N ILE A 190 8.32 -18.60 -13.28
CA ILE A 190 7.83 -17.51 -14.14
C ILE A 190 8.78 -16.30 -14.08
N CYS A 191 9.24 -15.91 -12.89
CA CYS A 191 10.13 -14.77 -12.73
C CYS A 191 11.48 -14.98 -13.45
N LYS A 192 12.05 -16.19 -13.36
CA LYS A 192 13.27 -16.56 -14.10
C LYS A 192 13.07 -16.47 -15.61
N LEU A 193 11.97 -17.03 -16.12
CA LEU A 193 11.65 -16.97 -17.56
C LEU A 193 11.46 -15.52 -18.05
N GLN A 194 10.87 -14.65 -17.23
CA GLN A 194 10.72 -13.23 -17.57
C GLN A 194 12.06 -12.48 -17.56
N GLN A 195 12.96 -12.79 -16.62
CA GLN A 195 14.32 -12.22 -16.61
C GLN A 195 15.13 -12.67 -17.81
N GLU A 196 15.11 -13.96 -18.15
CA GLU A 196 15.80 -14.50 -19.33
C GLU A 196 15.30 -13.86 -20.63
N ARG A 197 13.99 -13.64 -20.75
CA ARG A 197 13.41 -12.91 -21.89
C ARG A 197 13.88 -11.46 -21.96
N ARG A 198 14.01 -10.76 -20.82
CA ARG A 198 14.49 -9.37 -20.78
C ARG A 198 15.99 -9.21 -21.07
N MET A 199 16.79 -10.25 -20.83
CA MET A 199 18.22 -10.24 -21.15
C MET A 199 18.52 -10.60 -22.63
N ASN A 200 17.53 -11.13 -23.35
CA ASN A 200 17.64 -11.54 -24.75
C ASN A 200 16.98 -10.55 -25.74
N ILE A 201 16.66 -9.33 -25.28
CA ILE A 201 16.14 -8.20 -26.08
C ILE A 201 17.10 -7.04 -25.86
#